data_AF-A0A4Q6C643-F1
#
_entry.id   AF-A0A4Q6C643-F1
#
_cell.length_a   1.000
_cell.length_b   1.000
_cell.length_c   1.000
_cell.angle_alpha   90.00
_cell.angle_beta   90.00
_cell.angle_gamma   90.00
#
_symmetry.space_group_name_H-M   'P 1'
#
loop_
_entity.id
_entity.type
_entity.pdbx_description
1 polymer ?
#
loop_
_entity_poly.entity_id
_entity_poly.type
_entity_poly.pdbx_seq_one_letter_code
_entity_poly.pdbx_strand_id
1 'polypeptide(L)'
;MDITRSPIQAFVELFAAMPNIQFWLVVLFLAFSAIAGNAVFALHYRRVGKPVVRSMLDLTSFPIAQFNRREWLLIGAVFAISMFIGVLAGKAG
;
A
#
# COMPACT_ATOMS: atom_id res chain seq x y z
N MET A 1 3.37 -18.33 -26.21
CA MET A 1 2.90 -17.23 -25.34
C MET A 1 1.78 -16.55 -26.11
N ASP A 2 0.52 -16.75 -25.72
CA ASP A 2 -0.63 -16.15 -26.42
C ASP A 2 -0.67 -14.64 -26.15
N ILE A 3 -0.51 -13.84 -27.21
CA ILE A 3 -0.38 -12.37 -27.13
C ILE A 3 -1.75 -11.67 -27.17
N THR A 4 -2.84 -12.43 -27.07
CA THR A 4 -4.24 -11.97 -27.25
C THR A 4 -5.02 -11.81 -25.94
N ARG A 5 -4.45 -12.16 -24.77
CA ARG A 5 -5.15 -12.01 -23.49
C ARG A 5 -5.24 -10.53 -23.11
N SER A 6 -6.45 -10.09 -22.79
CA SER A 6 -6.60 -8.77 -22.18
C SER A 6 -5.91 -8.76 -20.80
N PRO A 7 -5.28 -7.64 -20.38
CA PRO A 7 -4.65 -7.55 -19.06
C PRO A 7 -5.60 -7.95 -17.92
N ILE A 8 -6.88 -7.60 -18.06
CA ILE A 8 -7.93 -7.94 -17.10
C ILE A 8 -8.10 -9.46 -16.98
N GLN A 9 -8.15 -10.19 -18.10
CA GLN A 9 -8.26 -11.65 -18.08
C GLN A 9 -7.04 -12.29 -17.42
N ALA A 10 -5.83 -11.79 -17.69
CA ALA A 10 -4.62 -12.28 -17.03
C ALA A 10 -4.65 -12.06 -15.50
N PHE A 11 -5.20 -10.93 -15.02
CA PHE A 11 -5.39 -10.70 -13.58
C PHE A 11 -6.44 -11.64 -12.99
N VAL A 12 -7.58 -11.83 -13.66
CA VAL A 12 -8.64 -12.73 -13.18
C VAL A 12 -8.13 -14.16 -13.06
N GLU A 13 -7.40 -14.66 -14.06
CA GLU A 13 -6.79 -16.00 -14.02
C GLU A 13 -5.76 -16.12 -12.88
N LEU A 14 -4.93 -15.10 -12.68
CA LEU A 14 -3.95 -15.05 -11.60
C LEU A 14 -4.60 -15.14 -10.21
N PHE A 15 -5.68 -14.39 -9.99
CA PHE A 15 -6.39 -14.41 -8.71
C PHE A 15 -7.26 -15.67 -8.54
N ALA A 16 -7.83 -16.21 -9.61
CA ALA A 16 -8.62 -17.43 -9.58
C ALA A 16 -7.77 -18.68 -9.30
N ALA A 17 -6.49 -18.68 -9.71
CA ALA A 17 -5.56 -19.76 -9.46
C ALA A 17 -4.84 -19.67 -8.10
N MET A 18 -4.97 -18.56 -7.36
CA MET A 18 -4.31 -18.41 -6.06
C MET A 18 -4.98 -19.25 -4.97
N PRO A 19 -4.19 -19.90 -4.09
CA PRO A 19 -4.70 -20.43 -2.83
C PRO A 19 -5.39 -19.36 -2.00
N ASN A 20 -6.50 -19.72 -1.34
CA ASN A 20 -7.31 -18.79 -0.56
C ASN A 20 -6.49 -17.97 0.45
N ILE A 21 -5.53 -18.59 1.13
CA ILE A 21 -4.69 -17.91 2.13
C ILE A 21 -3.79 -16.87 1.46
N GLN A 22 -3.17 -17.20 0.31
CA GLN A 22 -2.37 -16.24 -0.46
C GLN A 22 -3.22 -15.06 -0.91
N PHE A 23 -4.43 -15.32 -1.44
CA PHE A 23 -5.37 -14.27 -1.85
C PHE A 23 -5.67 -13.30 -0.70
N TRP A 24 -6.07 -13.81 0.47
CA TRP A 24 -6.40 -12.96 1.62
C TRP A 24 -5.18 -12.18 2.15
N LEU A 25 -3.98 -12.77 2.10
CA LEU A 25 -2.76 -12.07 2.49
C LEU A 25 -2.40 -10.95 1.50
N VAL A 26 -2.63 -11.14 0.20
CA VAL A 26 -2.46 -10.08 -0.80
C VAL A 26 -3.47 -8.95 -0.58
N VAL A 27 -4.74 -9.29 -0.32
CA VAL A 27 -5.78 -8.29 0.01
C VAL A 27 -5.39 -7.52 1.28
N LEU A 28 -4.93 -8.22 2.32
CA LEU A 28 -4.48 -7.61 3.57
C LEU A 28 -3.26 -6.71 3.35
N PHE A 29 -2.28 -7.14 2.54
CA PHE A 29 -1.11 -6.35 2.17
C PHE A 29 -1.52 -5.03 1.50
N LEU A 30 -2.42 -5.09 0.52
CA LEU A 30 -2.90 -3.91 -0.21
C LEU A 30 -3.69 -2.97 0.71
N ALA A 31 -4.63 -3.52 1.48
CA ALA A 31 -5.47 -2.76 2.39
C ALA A 31 -4.61 -2.07 3.48
N PHE A 32 -3.70 -2.81 4.11
CA PHE A 32 -2.82 -2.26 5.14
C PHE A 32 -1.91 -1.17 4.57
N SER A 33 -1.25 -1.43 3.43
CA SER A 33 -0.34 -0.46 2.81
C SER A 33 -1.05 0.84 2.45
N ALA A 34 -2.25 0.74 1.86
CA ALA A 34 -3.05 1.91 1.50
C ALA A 34 -3.55 2.67 2.73
N ILE A 35 -4.16 1.99 3.70
CA ILE A 35 -4.76 2.63 4.88
C ILE A 35 -3.68 3.22 5.79
N ALA A 36 -2.70 2.40 6.17
CA ALA A 36 -1.65 2.82 7.10
C ALA A 36 -0.71 3.85 6.48
N GLY A 37 -0.34 3.67 5.21
CA GLY A 37 0.43 4.67 4.46
C GLY A 37 -0.27 6.03 4.44
N ASN A 38 -1.53 6.06 4.01
CA ASN A 38 -2.33 7.30 3.99
C ASN A 38 -2.53 7.88 5.39
N ALA A 39 -2.64 7.06 6.44
CA ALA A 39 -2.76 7.54 7.82
C ALA A 39 -1.50 8.31 8.26
N VAL A 40 -0.30 7.87 7.89
CA VAL A 40 0.94 8.60 8.20
C VAL A 40 0.96 9.96 7.49
N PHE A 41 0.54 10.03 6.23
CA PHE A 41 0.40 11.30 5.51
C PHE A 41 -0.67 12.20 6.11
N ALA A 42 -1.80 11.64 6.55
CA ALA A 42 -2.84 12.40 7.25
C ALA A 42 -2.31 13.05 8.52
N LEU A 43 -1.56 12.29 9.32
CA LEU A 43 -0.92 12.79 10.55
C LEU A 43 0.07 13.90 10.24
N HIS A 44 0.87 13.73 9.19
CA HIS A 44 1.79 14.76 8.75
C HIS A 44 1.06 16.05 8.35
N TYR A 45 0.05 15.96 7.48
CA TYR A 45 -0.72 17.12 7.04
C TYR A 45 -1.39 17.85 8.20
N ARG A 46 -1.95 17.11 9.17
CA ARG A 46 -2.51 17.69 10.40
C ARG A 46 -1.45 18.45 11.19
N ARG A 47 -0.23 17.91 11.32
CA ARG A 47 0.86 18.55 12.04
C ARG A 47 1.33 19.84 11.36
N VAL A 48 1.45 19.85 10.03
CA VAL A 48 1.89 21.04 9.28
C VAL A 48 0.77 22.03 8.97
N GLY A 49 -0.43 21.82 9.53
CA GLY A 49 -1.58 22.72 9.36
C GLY A 49 -2.20 22.69 7.96
N LYS A 50 -1.93 21.65 7.16
CA LYS A 50 -2.49 21.51 5.81
C LYS A 50 -3.84 20.77 5.84
N PRO A 51 -4.79 21.15 4.95
CA PRO A 51 -6.07 20.47 4.83
C PRO A 51 -5.88 19.04 4.29
N VAL A 52 -6.07 18.04 5.14
CA VAL A 52 -5.78 16.62 4.87
C VAL A 52 -6.38 16.12 3.55
N VAL A 53 -7.69 16.31 3.37
CA VAL A 53 -8.42 15.77 2.21
C VAL A 53 -7.90 16.39 0.90
N ARG A 54 -7.68 17.70 0.88
CA ARG A 54 -7.16 18.39 -0.32
C ARG A 54 -5.72 18.00 -0.62
N SER A 55 -4.89 17.85 0.42
CA SER A 55 -3.48 17.48 0.27
C SER A 55 -3.25 16.00 -0.05
N MET A 56 -4.20 15.12 0.24
CA MET A 56 -4.14 13.72 -0.21
C MET A 56 -4.42 13.56 -1.71
N LEU A 57 -5.25 14.44 -2.28
CA LEU A 57 -5.56 14.43 -3.72
C LEU A 57 -4.50 15.14 -4.57
N ASP A 58 -3.70 16.02 -3.94
CA ASP A 58 -2.65 16.77 -4.61
C ASP A 58 -1.28 16.07 -4.48
N LEU A 59 -0.99 15.22 -5.47
CA LEU A 59 0.27 14.47 -5.60
C LEU A 59 1.50 15.37 -5.76
N THR A 60 1.35 16.62 -6.21
CA THR A 60 2.48 17.54 -6.40
C THR A 60 2.93 18.19 -5.09
N SER A 61 2.06 18.17 -4.08
CA SER A 61 2.31 18.79 -2.77
C SER A 61 3.02 17.86 -1.77
N PHE A 62 3.49 16.69 -2.22
CA PHE A 62 3.97 15.59 -1.40
C PHE A 62 5.14 16.01 -0.49
N PRO A 63 4.92 16.18 0.83
CA PRO A 63 5.83 16.95 1.68
C PRO A 63 6.90 16.07 2.34
N ILE A 64 7.53 15.16 1.59
CA ILE A 64 8.53 14.21 2.12
C ILE A 64 9.65 14.94 2.87
N ALA A 65 10.08 16.10 2.36
CA ALA A 65 11.15 16.89 2.95
C ALA A 65 10.81 17.45 4.34
N GLN A 66 9.53 17.54 4.71
CA GLN A 66 9.10 18.08 6.00
C GLN A 66 8.84 17.00 7.05
N PHE A 67 9.09 15.72 6.73
CA PHE A 67 8.85 14.62 7.65
C PHE A 67 9.81 14.68 8.83
N ASN A 68 9.28 14.57 10.05
CA ASN A 68 10.09 14.44 11.25
C ASN A 68 10.50 12.99 11.51
N ARG A 69 11.38 12.76 12.51
CA ARG A 69 11.86 11.41 12.87
C ARG A 69 10.72 10.42 13.17
N ARG A 70 9.65 10.87 13.85
CA ARG A 70 8.52 10.00 14.20
C ARG A 70 7.75 9.56 12.96
N GLU A 71 7.50 10.48 12.03
CA GLU A 71 6.81 10.21 10.77
C GLU A 71 7.62 9.24 9.91
N TRP A 72 8.94 9.40 9.85
CA TRP A 72 9.84 8.44 9.20
C TRP A 72 9.83 7.05 9.83
N LEU A 73 9.82 6.97 11.17
CA LEU A 73 9.69 5.69 11.87
C LEU A 73 8.35 5.01 11.57
N LEU A 74 7.26 5.77 11.47
CA LEU A 74 5.95 5.24 11.11
C LEU A 74 5.92 4.73 9.66
N ILE A 75 6.49 5.47 8.70
CA ILE A 75 6.65 4.98 7.32
C ILE A 75 7.48 3.70 7.31
N GLY A 76 8.59 3.66 8.04
CA GLY A 76 9.45 2.47 8.15
C GLY A 76 8.71 1.28 8.76
N ALA A 77 7.89 1.50 9.78
CA ALA A 77 7.07 0.45 10.40
C ALA A 77 5.98 -0.06 9.44
N VAL A 78 5.29 0.84 8.72
CA VAL A 78 4.32 0.45 7.69
C VAL A 78 5.01 -0.38 6.61
N PHE A 79 6.16 0.07 6.11
CA PHE A 79 6.94 -0.68 5.11
C PHE A 79 7.34 -2.07 5.62
N ALA A 80 7.88 -2.18 6.85
CA ALA A 80 8.30 -3.44 7.43
C ALA A 80 7.14 -4.43 7.60
N ILE A 81 5.99 -3.96 8.08
CA ILE A 81 4.78 -4.79 8.23
C ILE A 81 4.24 -5.20 6.87
N SER A 82 4.16 -4.29 5.90
CA SER A 82 3.76 -4.60 4.53
C SER A 82 4.68 -5.65 3.90
N MET A 83 6.01 -5.52 4.04
CA MET A 83 6.96 -6.52 3.58
C MET A 83 6.75 -7.87 4.26
N PHE A 84 6.51 -7.89 5.58
CA PHE A 84 6.23 -9.11 6.31
C PHE A 84 4.98 -9.83 5.78
N ILE A 85 3.87 -9.10 5.57
CA ILE A 85 2.64 -9.66 4.99
C ILE A 85 2.89 -10.17 3.57
N GLY A 86 3.65 -9.43 2.75
CA GLY A 86 4.02 -9.84 1.39
C GLY A 86 4.85 -11.13 1.37
N VAL A 87 5.80 -11.29 2.29
CA VAL A 87 6.58 -12.54 2.44
C VAL A 87 5.68 -13.70 2.86
N LEU A 88 4.72 -13.47 3.77
CA LEU A 88 3.75 -14.50 4.14
C LEU A 88 2.88 -14.89 2.94
N ALA A 89 2.43 -13.93 2.14
CA ALA A 89 1.67 -14.19 0.93
C ALA A 89 2.48 -15.03 -0.07
N GLY A 90 3.75 -14.66 -0.30
CA GLY A 90 4.64 -15.39 -1.21
C GLY A 90 4.99 -16.81 -0.75
N LYS A 91 4.88 -17.11 0.55
CA LYS A 91 5.06 -18.46 1.11
C LYS A 91 3.77 -19.28 1.16
N ALA A 92 2.62 -18.65 0.99
CA ALA A 92 1.30 -19.29 1.06
C ALA A 92 0.81 -19.84 -0.29
N GLY A 93 1.54 -19.54 -1.38
CA GLY A 93 1.37 -20.10 -2.72
C GLY A 93 2.42 -21.16 -3.00
#